data_AF-A0A5E4VNC0-F1
#
_entry.id   AF-A0A5E4VNC0-F1
#
_cell.length_a   1.000
_cell.length_b   1.000
_cell.length_c   1.000
_cell.angle_alpha   90.00
_cell.angle_beta   90.00
_cell.angle_gamma   90.00
#
_symmetry.space_group_name_H-M   'P 1'
#
loop_
_entity.id
_entity.type
_entity.pdbx_description
1 polymer ?
#
loop_
_entity_poly.entity_id
_entity_poly.type
_entity_poly.pdbx_seq_one_letter_code
_entity_poly.pdbx_strand_id
1 'polypeptide(L)'
;MLRKIAKSTPRPILLLCIAMICSCACSARVWATDVAPGAVTPAEAGAQPLLSFDIAAQPLQSALEAYGALTDVSLLYDSSFTAGRISAPVKGEMSPRAALQILLEGSGLTSRYTGAKTVALVPAQQNSSSSVDRALVDAASARRYFGLIQTRVHDAFCAQPVLAQGARRIALRLWINAAGEIGPVTLLGSSGDRTVDALVLSTLQGARVGEAAPAALAQPFTFVVLPRASGRSWACETANDATTGGAHGR
;
A
#
# COMPACT_ATOMS: atom_id res chain seq x y z
N MET A 1 14.00 -19.79 63.20
CA MET A 1 13.29 -19.69 61.92
C MET A 1 14.15 -20.31 60.83
N LEU A 2 13.85 -21.55 60.42
CA LEU A 2 14.57 -22.32 59.42
C LEU A 2 13.87 -22.21 58.04
N ARG A 3 14.67 -22.11 56.97
CA ARG A 3 14.63 -22.92 55.71
C ARG A 3 15.31 -22.12 54.60
N LYS A 4 16.60 -22.37 54.35
CA LYS A 4 17.19 -23.31 53.36
C LYS A 4 16.80 -23.01 51.90
N ILE A 5 17.81 -22.49 51.21
CA ILE A 5 17.96 -22.27 49.77
C ILE A 5 17.88 -23.61 49.03
N ALA A 6 17.05 -23.70 48.00
CA ALA A 6 17.01 -24.85 47.08
C ALA A 6 17.47 -24.40 45.68
N LYS A 7 18.70 -24.78 45.33
CA LYS A 7 19.19 -24.85 43.94
C LYS A 7 18.60 -26.12 43.32
N SER A 8 18.04 -26.04 42.11
CA SER A 8 17.63 -27.22 41.34
C SER A 8 18.13 -27.10 39.90
N THR A 9 19.15 -27.88 39.61
CA THR A 9 19.46 -28.48 38.30
C THR A 9 20.01 -29.89 38.58
N PRO A 10 20.31 -30.71 37.57
CA PRO A 10 19.39 -31.38 36.65
C PRO A 10 19.53 -32.91 36.81
N ARG A 11 18.63 -33.71 36.23
CA ARG A 11 18.88 -35.16 36.07
C ARG A 11 18.64 -35.62 34.62
N PRO A 12 19.69 -36.17 33.96
CA PRO A 12 19.55 -37.07 32.81
C PRO A 12 19.21 -38.48 33.33
N ILE A 13 19.01 -39.44 32.42
CA ILE A 13 18.72 -40.89 32.58
C ILE A 13 17.34 -41.22 32.00
N LEU A 14 17.27 -41.75 30.78
CA LEU A 14 17.25 -43.20 30.56
C LEU A 14 17.10 -43.47 29.06
N LEU A 15 18.13 -44.11 28.52
CA LEU A 15 18.17 -44.74 27.21
C LEU A 15 17.35 -46.04 27.23
N LEU A 16 16.79 -46.37 26.07
CA LEU A 16 16.56 -47.73 25.56
C LEU A 16 15.26 -48.48 25.93
N CYS A 17 14.72 -49.19 24.93
CA CYS A 17 13.61 -50.16 24.91
C CYS A 17 12.21 -49.49 24.86
N ILE A 18 11.37 -49.62 23.83
CA ILE A 18 11.00 -50.78 23.02
C ILE A 18 10.53 -50.29 21.64
N ALA A 19 11.11 -50.83 20.57
CA ALA A 19 10.50 -50.86 19.26
C ALA A 19 9.30 -51.81 19.30
N MET A 20 8.09 -51.35 18.98
CA MET A 20 7.01 -52.21 18.46
C MET A 20 5.78 -51.39 18.06
N ILE A 21 5.48 -51.45 16.76
CA ILE A 21 4.12 -51.56 16.19
C ILE A 21 3.23 -50.33 16.35
N CYS A 22 3.10 -49.55 15.27
CA CYS A 22 1.79 -49.32 14.66
C CYS A 22 1.94 -48.74 13.25
N SER A 23 2.00 -49.63 12.26
CA SER A 23 1.66 -49.32 10.88
C SER A 23 0.21 -48.83 10.83
N CYS A 24 0.02 -47.53 10.69
CA CYS A 24 -1.26 -46.97 10.23
C CYS A 24 -1.02 -46.28 8.89
N ALA A 25 -1.11 -47.08 7.83
CA ALA A 25 -1.24 -46.59 6.47
C ALA A 25 -2.63 -45.96 6.31
N CYS A 26 -2.77 -44.68 6.62
CA CYS A 26 -3.92 -43.88 6.20
C CYS A 26 -3.56 -43.19 4.87
N SER A 27 -3.77 -43.92 3.78
CA SER A 27 -3.78 -43.38 2.42
C SER A 27 -4.98 -42.44 2.25
N ALA A 28 -4.84 -41.19 2.67
CA ALA A 28 -5.82 -40.15 2.35
C ALA A 28 -5.54 -39.66 0.92
N ARG A 29 -6.27 -40.24 -0.04
CA ARG A 29 -6.39 -39.71 -1.41
C ARG A 29 -7.10 -38.36 -1.33
N VAL A 30 -6.37 -37.26 -1.51
CA VAL A 30 -6.96 -35.95 -1.74
C VAL A 30 -7.54 -35.96 -3.15
N TRP A 31 -8.87 -36.02 -3.27
CA TRP A 31 -9.56 -35.73 -4.51
C TRP A 31 -9.54 -34.21 -4.74
N ALA A 32 -8.97 -33.80 -5.86
CA ALA A 32 -9.13 -32.44 -6.38
C ALA A 32 -10.59 -32.26 -6.81
N THR A 33 -11.34 -31.46 -6.06
CA THR A 33 -12.63 -30.95 -6.50
C THR A 33 -12.39 -29.77 -7.44
N ASP A 34 -12.75 -29.95 -8.70
CA ASP A 34 -12.84 -28.90 -9.71
C ASP A 34 -13.89 -27.86 -9.24
N VAL A 35 -13.41 -26.70 -8.78
CA VAL A 35 -14.27 -25.55 -8.50
C VAL A 35 -14.48 -24.84 -9.84
N ALA A 36 -15.58 -25.18 -10.50
CA ALA A 36 -16.06 -24.42 -11.64
C ALA A 36 -16.26 -22.96 -11.23
N PRO A 37 -15.73 -21.97 -11.98
CA PRO A 37 -16.02 -20.57 -11.72
C PRO A 37 -17.51 -20.33 -11.93
N GLY A 38 -18.23 -20.11 -10.83
CA GLY A 38 -19.60 -19.63 -10.87
C GLY A 38 -19.64 -18.34 -11.67
N ALA A 39 -20.27 -18.40 -12.83
CA ALA A 39 -20.63 -17.22 -13.59
C ALA A 39 -21.53 -16.36 -12.69
N VAL A 40 -21.01 -15.23 -12.24
CA VAL A 40 -21.81 -14.12 -11.74
C VAL A 40 -22.63 -13.63 -12.92
N THR A 41 -23.85 -14.15 -13.06
CA THR A 41 -24.87 -13.49 -13.86
C THR A 41 -25.06 -12.10 -13.23
N PRO A 42 -24.83 -11.01 -13.99
CA PRO A 42 -25.20 -9.69 -13.51
C PRO A 42 -26.68 -9.76 -13.18
N ALA A 43 -27.02 -9.49 -11.91
CA ALA A 43 -28.40 -9.42 -11.47
C ALA A 43 -29.20 -8.60 -12.48
N GLU A 44 -30.17 -9.25 -13.12
CA GLU A 44 -31.11 -8.61 -14.02
C GLU A 44 -31.64 -7.36 -13.31
N ALA A 45 -31.21 -6.21 -13.83
CA ALA A 45 -31.82 -4.93 -13.55
C ALA A 45 -33.31 -5.11 -13.86
N GLY A 46 -34.11 -5.35 -12.81
CA GLY A 46 -35.53 -5.63 -12.93
C GLY A 46 -36.14 -4.69 -13.96
N ALA A 47 -36.68 -5.28 -15.02
CA ALA A 47 -37.21 -4.57 -16.18
C ALA A 47 -38.26 -3.57 -15.67
N GLN A 48 -37.86 -2.31 -15.56
CA GLN A 48 -38.77 -1.26 -15.13
C GLN A 48 -39.71 -0.96 -16.30
N PRO A 49 -40.99 -0.68 -16.02
CA PRO A 49 -41.94 -0.32 -17.06
C PRO A 49 -41.39 0.84 -17.89
N LEU A 50 -41.61 0.76 -19.20
CA LEU A 50 -41.28 1.84 -20.13
C LEU A 50 -42.24 2.99 -19.87
N LEU A 51 -41.71 4.19 -19.67
CA LEU A 51 -42.48 5.42 -19.52
C LEU A 51 -42.16 6.34 -20.70
N SER A 52 -43.16 7.10 -21.14
CA SER A 52 -42.98 8.14 -22.13
C SER A 52 -42.45 9.40 -21.46
N PHE A 53 -41.28 9.85 -21.89
CA PHE A 53 -40.65 11.08 -21.42
C PHE A 53 -40.68 12.15 -22.51
N ASP A 54 -40.97 13.39 -22.12
CA ASP A 54 -40.80 14.59 -22.95
C ASP A 54 -40.27 15.74 -22.09
N ILE A 55 -38.97 15.73 -21.80
CA ILE A 55 -38.27 16.75 -21.01
C ILE A 55 -37.29 17.46 -21.94
N ALA A 56 -37.50 18.76 -22.18
CA ALA A 56 -36.60 19.56 -23.00
C ALA A 56 -35.28 19.89 -22.25
N ALA A 57 -34.27 20.34 -23.00
CA ALA A 57 -33.05 20.86 -22.39
C ALA A 57 -33.38 22.13 -21.59
N GLN A 58 -33.18 22.07 -20.27
CA GLN A 58 -33.60 23.13 -19.35
C GLN A 58 -32.68 23.16 -18.12
N PRO A 59 -32.82 24.14 -17.20
CA PRO A 59 -32.05 24.13 -15.96
C PRO A 59 -32.18 22.78 -15.25
N LEU A 60 -31.04 22.21 -14.86
CA LEU A 60 -30.96 20.82 -14.40
C LEU A 60 -31.90 20.55 -13.22
N GLN A 61 -32.02 21.51 -12.30
CA GLN A 61 -32.95 21.42 -11.18
C GLN A 61 -34.40 21.21 -11.64
N SER A 62 -34.91 22.07 -12.54
CA SER A 62 -36.27 21.95 -13.06
C SER A 62 -36.49 20.64 -13.82
N ALA A 63 -35.47 20.15 -14.51
CA ALA A 63 -35.53 18.89 -15.24
C ALA A 63 -35.63 17.67 -14.30
N LEU A 64 -34.86 17.69 -13.20
CA LEU A 64 -34.90 16.67 -12.15
C LEU A 64 -36.23 16.64 -11.40
N GLU A 65 -36.82 17.81 -11.15
CA GLU A 65 -38.15 17.94 -10.55
C GLU A 65 -39.24 17.33 -11.46
N ALA A 66 -39.22 17.64 -12.76
CA ALA A 66 -40.15 17.05 -13.73
C ALA A 66 -39.98 15.52 -13.83
N TYR A 67 -38.75 15.04 -13.86
CA TYR A 67 -38.45 13.60 -13.86
C TYR A 67 -38.95 12.90 -12.57
N GLY A 68 -38.72 13.50 -11.41
CA GLY A 68 -39.17 12.95 -10.12
C GLY A 68 -40.69 12.85 -10.04
N ALA A 69 -41.41 13.87 -10.54
CA ALA A 69 -42.86 13.88 -10.61
C ALA A 69 -43.44 12.78 -11.52
N LEU A 70 -42.78 12.47 -12.64
CA LEU A 70 -43.23 11.42 -13.57
C LEU A 70 -42.94 10.00 -13.07
N THR A 71 -41.84 9.81 -12.34
CA THR A 71 -41.33 8.48 -11.98
C THR A 71 -41.59 8.07 -10.53
N ASP A 72 -42.07 8.99 -9.69
CA ASP A 72 -42.24 8.81 -8.24
C ASP A 72 -40.92 8.41 -7.54
N VAL A 73 -39.79 8.89 -8.08
CA VAL A 73 -38.45 8.66 -7.53
C VAL A 73 -38.01 9.87 -6.71
N SER A 74 -37.55 9.62 -5.49
CA SER A 74 -36.96 10.64 -4.62
C SER A 74 -35.48 10.82 -4.97
N LEU A 75 -35.13 12.01 -5.46
CA LEU A 75 -33.78 12.40 -5.82
C LEU A 75 -33.13 13.18 -4.67
N LEU A 76 -32.00 12.71 -4.17
CA LEU A 76 -31.19 13.40 -3.17
C LEU A 76 -29.96 14.02 -3.83
N TYR A 77 -29.78 15.32 -3.65
CA TYR A 77 -28.62 16.05 -4.18
C TYR A 77 -28.38 17.32 -3.38
N ASP A 78 -27.14 17.81 -3.45
CA ASP A 78 -26.77 19.13 -2.92
C ASP A 78 -27.11 20.21 -3.97
N SER A 79 -27.64 21.35 -3.55
CA SER A 79 -28.03 22.45 -4.46
C SER A 79 -26.83 23.03 -5.24
N SER A 80 -25.62 22.92 -4.71
CA SER A 80 -24.39 23.31 -5.41
C SER A 80 -24.12 22.47 -6.67
N PHE A 81 -24.69 21.28 -6.77
CA PHE A 81 -24.48 20.38 -7.92
C PHE A 81 -25.34 20.74 -9.12
N THR A 82 -26.51 21.35 -8.92
CA THR A 82 -27.45 21.70 -10.00
C THR A 82 -27.38 23.17 -10.41
N ALA A 83 -26.76 24.04 -9.60
CA ALA A 83 -26.65 25.47 -9.86
C ALA A 83 -25.92 25.76 -11.20
N GLY A 84 -26.59 26.49 -12.09
CA GLY A 84 -26.03 26.92 -13.38
C GLY A 84 -25.82 25.80 -14.41
N ARG A 85 -26.28 24.57 -14.14
CA ARG A 85 -26.17 23.45 -15.08
C ARG A 85 -27.44 23.27 -15.90
N ILE A 86 -27.27 22.76 -17.11
CA ILE A 86 -28.36 22.45 -18.05
C ILE A 86 -28.44 20.93 -18.21
N SER A 87 -29.65 20.38 -18.24
CA SER A 87 -29.88 18.97 -18.54
C SER A 87 -29.86 18.71 -20.05
N ALA A 88 -29.53 17.49 -20.44
CA ALA A 88 -29.79 17.04 -21.79
C ALA A 88 -31.30 16.85 -22.03
N PRO A 89 -31.80 16.98 -23.27
CA PRO A 89 -33.18 16.67 -23.59
C PRO A 89 -33.42 15.16 -23.54
N VAL A 90 -34.53 14.73 -22.96
CA VAL A 90 -34.95 13.32 -22.91
C VAL A 90 -36.33 13.21 -23.54
N LYS A 91 -36.41 12.52 -24.68
CA LYS A 91 -37.67 12.27 -25.38
C LYS A 91 -37.79 10.81 -25.82
N GLY A 92 -38.97 10.22 -25.65
CA GLY A 92 -39.29 8.87 -26.10
C GLY A 92 -39.63 7.91 -24.97
N GLU A 93 -39.93 6.66 -25.32
CA GLU A 93 -40.25 5.61 -24.36
C GLU A 93 -38.99 4.90 -23.89
N MET A 94 -38.71 4.95 -22.59
CA MET A 94 -37.54 4.30 -22.00
C MET A 94 -37.77 3.99 -20.52
N SER A 95 -36.86 3.23 -19.92
CA SER A 95 -36.91 3.00 -18.48
C SER A 95 -36.54 4.27 -17.71
N PRO A 96 -37.07 4.50 -16.50
CA PRO A 96 -36.69 5.62 -15.64
C PRO A 96 -35.17 5.74 -15.45
N ARG A 97 -34.48 4.60 -15.27
CA ARG A 97 -33.02 4.57 -15.14
C ARG A 97 -32.30 5.09 -16.38
N ALA A 98 -32.74 4.68 -17.57
CA ALA A 98 -32.17 5.15 -18.82
C ALA A 98 -32.44 6.66 -19.03
N ALA A 99 -33.68 7.10 -18.78
CA ALA A 99 -34.05 8.50 -18.86
C ALA A 99 -33.21 9.39 -17.94
N LEU A 100 -33.01 8.97 -16.68
CA LEU A 100 -32.18 9.72 -15.73
C LEU A 100 -30.73 9.80 -16.17
N GLN A 101 -30.19 8.72 -16.73
CA GLN A 101 -28.80 8.71 -17.20
C GLN A 101 -28.61 9.71 -18.35
N ILE A 102 -29.52 9.72 -19.33
CA ILE A 102 -29.50 10.70 -20.44
C ILE A 102 -29.69 12.11 -19.90
N LEU A 103 -30.63 12.33 -18.99
CA LEU A 103 -30.90 13.66 -18.41
C LEU A 103 -29.66 14.29 -17.75
N LEU A 104 -28.83 13.45 -17.11
CA LEU A 104 -27.59 13.84 -16.44
C LEU A 104 -26.39 13.95 -17.40
N GLU A 105 -26.52 13.59 -18.67
CA GLU A 105 -25.45 13.76 -19.66
C GLU A 105 -25.06 15.24 -19.78
N GLY A 106 -23.75 15.50 -19.85
CA GLY A 106 -23.21 16.87 -19.88
C GLY A 106 -23.25 17.61 -18.54
N SER A 107 -24.01 17.14 -17.55
CA SER A 107 -24.08 17.77 -16.22
C SER A 107 -22.87 17.45 -15.34
N GLY A 108 -22.11 16.39 -15.64
CA GLY A 108 -21.01 15.92 -14.80
C GLY A 108 -21.48 15.27 -13.49
N LEU A 109 -22.75 14.89 -13.40
CA LEU A 109 -23.33 14.14 -12.29
C LEU A 109 -23.63 12.71 -12.73
N THR A 110 -23.67 11.79 -11.77
CA THR A 110 -24.09 10.40 -11.97
C THR A 110 -25.11 10.01 -10.91
N SER A 111 -25.99 9.07 -11.24
CA SER A 111 -27.02 8.56 -10.34
C SER A 111 -26.53 7.33 -9.58
N ARG A 112 -26.74 7.35 -8.25
CA ARG A 112 -26.45 6.23 -7.35
C ARG A 112 -27.72 5.84 -6.62
N TYR A 113 -28.26 4.66 -6.96
CA TYR A 113 -29.44 4.11 -6.32
C TYR A 113 -29.10 3.72 -4.87
N THR A 114 -29.84 4.28 -3.91
CA THR A 114 -29.72 3.99 -2.47
C THR A 114 -30.93 3.21 -1.93
N GLY A 115 -31.98 3.09 -2.73
CA GLY A 115 -33.16 2.27 -2.47
C GLY A 115 -33.96 2.01 -3.74
N ALA A 116 -35.12 1.35 -3.62
CA ALA A 116 -35.97 1.02 -4.77
C ALA A 116 -36.52 2.25 -5.51
N LYS A 117 -36.83 3.32 -4.78
CA LYS A 117 -37.32 4.61 -5.30
C LYS A 117 -36.48 5.80 -4.82
N THR A 118 -35.23 5.56 -4.42
CA THR A 118 -34.36 6.57 -3.83
C THR A 118 -33.04 6.60 -4.55
N VAL A 119 -32.68 7.76 -5.09
CA VAL A 119 -31.49 7.96 -5.93
C VAL A 119 -30.73 9.18 -5.45
N ALA A 120 -29.47 9.00 -5.08
CA ALA A 120 -28.57 10.11 -4.80
C ALA A 120 -27.84 10.52 -6.09
N LEU A 121 -27.79 11.82 -6.38
CA LEU A 121 -26.94 12.37 -7.42
C LEU A 121 -25.61 12.76 -6.81
N VAL A 122 -24.54 12.24 -7.39
CA VAL A 122 -23.18 12.54 -6.97
C VAL A 122 -22.38 13.07 -8.16
N PRO A 123 -21.36 13.92 -7.94
CA PRO A 123 -20.41 14.25 -8.98
C PRO A 123 -19.91 12.96 -9.62
N ALA A 124 -20.00 12.89 -10.95
CA ALA A 124 -19.38 11.82 -11.70
C ALA A 124 -17.89 11.93 -11.37
N GLN A 125 -17.41 11.03 -10.49
CA GLN A 125 -15.99 10.83 -10.32
C GLN A 125 -15.52 10.52 -11.73
N GLN A 126 -14.79 11.45 -12.36
CA GLN A 126 -14.00 11.10 -13.51
C GLN A 126 -13.03 10.08 -12.96
N ASN A 127 -13.38 8.79 -13.10
CA ASN A 127 -12.52 7.67 -12.83
C ASN A 127 -11.36 7.83 -13.78
N SER A 128 -10.41 8.66 -13.37
CA SER A 128 -9.14 8.86 -13.98
C SER A 128 -8.38 7.60 -13.61
N SER A 129 -8.69 6.49 -14.26
CA SER A 129 -7.92 5.25 -14.17
C SER A 129 -6.44 5.57 -14.31
N SER A 130 -6.10 6.52 -15.19
CA SER A 130 -4.77 7.08 -15.36
C SER A 130 -4.15 7.73 -14.10
N SER A 131 -4.93 8.34 -13.20
CA SER A 131 -4.39 8.89 -11.95
C SER A 131 -4.19 7.82 -10.88
N VAL A 132 -5.07 6.81 -10.84
CA VAL A 132 -4.90 5.65 -9.94
C VAL A 132 -3.69 4.82 -10.36
N ASP A 133 -3.55 4.55 -11.66
CA ASP A 133 -2.41 3.83 -12.23
C ASP A 133 -1.10 4.59 -11.99
N ARG A 134 -1.09 5.91 -12.22
CA ARG A 134 0.09 6.73 -11.93
C ARG A 134 0.46 6.71 -10.45
N ALA A 135 -0.50 6.85 -9.56
CA ALA A 135 -0.25 6.79 -8.11
C ALA A 135 0.30 5.42 -7.67
N LEU A 136 -0.17 4.33 -8.29
CA LEU A 136 0.35 2.98 -8.04
C LEU A 136 1.81 2.85 -8.51
N VAL A 137 2.12 3.37 -9.70
CA VAL A 137 3.49 3.37 -10.25
C VAL A 137 4.43 4.21 -9.40
N ASP A 138 4.00 5.42 -9.00
CA ASP A 138 4.77 6.31 -8.13
C ASP A 138 5.05 5.65 -6.78
N ALA A 139 4.04 5.02 -6.16
CA ALA A 139 4.20 4.29 -4.90
C ALA A 139 5.16 3.09 -5.02
N ALA A 140 5.13 2.37 -6.15
CA ALA A 140 6.05 1.27 -6.41
C ALA A 140 7.50 1.78 -6.59
N SER A 141 7.68 2.87 -7.34
CA SER A 141 9.00 3.49 -7.54
C SER A 141 9.60 3.99 -6.22
N ALA A 142 8.79 4.62 -5.36
CA ALA A 142 9.22 5.07 -4.05
C ALA A 142 9.69 3.89 -3.17
N ARG A 143 8.89 2.81 -3.08
CA ARG A 143 9.24 1.60 -2.31
C ARG A 143 10.56 0.97 -2.76
N ARG A 144 10.79 0.89 -4.08
CA ARG A 144 12.07 0.41 -4.63
C ARG A 144 13.21 1.34 -4.23
N TYR A 145 13.02 2.65 -4.35
CA TYR A 145 14.04 3.64 -4.00
C TYR A 145 14.39 3.60 -2.51
N PHE A 146 13.41 3.39 -1.62
CA PHE A 146 13.65 3.16 -0.18
C PHE A 146 14.59 1.97 0.07
N GLY A 147 14.47 0.89 -0.69
CA GLY A 147 15.40 -0.24 -0.61
C GLY A 147 16.83 0.16 -0.94
N LEU A 148 17.03 0.98 -1.97
CA LEU A 148 18.36 1.50 -2.33
C LEU A 148 18.94 2.38 -1.20
N ILE A 149 18.13 3.25 -0.61
CA ILE A 149 18.58 4.09 0.51
C ILE A 149 18.98 3.21 1.69
N GLN A 150 18.19 2.20 2.03
CA GLN A 150 18.49 1.26 3.12
C GLN A 150 19.81 0.53 2.89
N THR A 151 20.03 -0.01 1.69
CA THR A 151 21.30 -0.65 1.31
C THR A 151 22.46 0.32 1.44
N ARG A 152 22.31 1.55 0.95
CA ARG A 152 23.41 2.54 0.95
C ARG A 152 23.77 3.04 2.33
N VAL A 153 22.78 3.26 3.20
CA VAL A 153 23.02 3.59 4.61
C VAL A 153 23.70 2.42 5.33
N HIS A 154 23.26 1.18 5.07
CA HIS A 154 23.90 -0.02 5.61
C HIS A 154 25.37 -0.13 5.17
N ASP A 155 25.64 -0.02 3.87
CA ASP A 155 27.00 -0.14 3.31
C ASP A 155 27.93 0.94 3.84
N ALA A 156 27.45 2.19 3.90
CA ALA A 156 28.23 3.32 4.41
C ALA A 156 28.61 3.12 5.89
N PHE A 157 27.69 2.56 6.68
CA PHE A 157 27.95 2.22 8.07
C PHE A 157 28.86 1.00 8.23
N CYS A 158 28.73 -0.01 7.38
CA CYS A 158 29.63 -1.17 7.38
C CYS A 158 31.07 -0.83 6.98
N ALA A 159 31.27 0.21 6.16
CA ALA A 159 32.60 0.72 5.83
C ALA A 159 33.31 1.38 7.03
N GLN A 160 32.59 1.70 8.10
CA GLN A 160 33.12 2.33 9.30
C GLN A 160 33.18 1.33 10.47
N PRO A 161 34.37 0.92 10.94
CA PRO A 161 34.50 -0.12 11.97
C PRO A 161 33.75 0.17 13.27
N VAL A 162 33.64 1.46 13.66
CA VAL A 162 32.93 1.89 14.86
C VAL A 162 31.41 1.78 14.66
N LEU A 163 30.89 2.19 13.50
CA LEU A 163 29.46 2.13 13.21
C LEU A 163 28.99 0.70 12.93
N ALA A 164 29.83 -0.13 12.29
CA ALA A 164 29.57 -1.53 11.98
C ALA A 164 29.24 -2.38 13.23
N GLN A 165 29.68 -1.96 14.42
CA GLN A 165 29.36 -2.63 15.68
C GLN A 165 27.86 -2.57 16.01
N GLY A 166 27.13 -1.56 15.51
CA GLY A 166 25.67 -1.47 15.68
C GLY A 166 25.21 -1.49 17.14
N ALA A 167 26.02 -0.95 18.07
CA ALA A 167 25.78 -1.05 19.51
C ALA A 167 24.77 -0.03 20.05
N ARG A 168 24.42 0.98 19.26
CA ARG A 168 23.63 2.15 19.71
C ARG A 168 22.40 2.36 18.84
N ARG A 169 21.34 2.87 19.46
CA ARG A 169 20.18 3.38 18.73
C ARG A 169 20.49 4.79 18.24
N ILE A 170 20.28 5.06 16.96
CA ILE A 170 20.44 6.39 16.39
C ILE A 170 19.15 6.73 15.63
N ALA A 171 18.60 7.91 15.85
CA ALA A 171 17.47 8.42 15.08
C ALA A 171 17.95 9.64 14.29
N LEU A 172 17.76 9.62 12.98
CA LEU A 172 18.24 10.67 12.09
C LEU A 172 17.20 10.96 11.02
N ARG A 173 17.30 12.17 10.47
CA ARG A 173 16.52 12.66 9.36
C ARG A 173 17.45 13.04 8.23
N LEU A 174 17.17 12.57 7.03
CA LEU A 174 17.97 12.86 5.85
C LEU A 174 17.10 13.31 4.68
N TRP A 175 17.71 14.10 3.79
CA TRP A 175 17.16 14.51 2.52
C TRP A 175 17.97 13.88 1.38
N ILE A 176 17.39 13.85 0.19
CA ILE A 176 18.04 13.35 -1.00
C ILE A 176 17.79 14.34 -2.13
N ASN A 177 18.85 14.82 -2.76
CA ASN A 177 18.71 15.74 -3.89
C ASN A 177 18.27 14.98 -5.16
N ALA A 178 17.94 15.72 -6.22
CA ALA A 178 17.51 15.12 -7.49
C ALA A 178 18.56 14.16 -8.10
N ALA A 179 19.85 14.39 -7.84
CA ALA A 179 20.95 13.53 -8.30
C ALA A 179 21.12 12.24 -7.46
N GLY A 180 20.33 12.07 -6.39
CA GLY A 180 20.43 10.91 -5.51
C GLY A 180 21.54 11.01 -4.47
N GLU A 181 22.01 12.22 -4.14
CA GLU A 181 22.97 12.44 -3.05
C GLU A 181 22.22 12.70 -1.74
N ILE A 182 22.69 12.04 -0.68
CA ILE A 182 22.16 12.17 0.68
C ILE A 182 22.67 13.47 1.29
N GLY A 183 21.77 14.35 1.70
CA GLY A 183 22.10 15.59 2.37
C GLY A 183 21.03 16.67 2.20
N PRO A 184 20.77 17.51 3.22
CA PRO A 184 21.40 17.52 4.56
C PRO A 184 21.02 16.30 5.42
N VAL A 185 21.83 15.99 6.44
CA VAL A 185 21.54 14.96 7.45
C VAL A 185 21.47 15.61 8.83
N THR A 186 20.49 15.24 9.64
CA THR A 186 20.26 15.80 10.97
C THR A 186 19.95 14.69 11.97
N LEU A 187 20.60 14.69 13.12
CA LEU A 187 20.25 13.78 14.22
C LEU A 187 18.96 14.26 14.90
N LEU A 188 18.01 13.35 15.11
CA LEU A 188 16.80 13.60 15.90
C LEU A 188 17.06 13.41 17.40
N GLY A 189 18.16 12.75 17.76
CA GLY A 189 18.64 12.60 19.14
C GLY A 189 20.06 12.02 19.15
N SER A 190 20.81 12.28 20.23
CA SER A 190 22.17 11.75 20.40
C SER A 190 22.17 10.25 20.67
N SER A 191 23.18 9.54 20.16
CA SER A 191 23.44 8.12 20.49
C SER A 191 24.00 7.89 21.90
N GLY A 192 24.30 8.98 22.62
CA GLY A 192 25.02 8.97 23.90
C GLY A 192 26.55 9.03 23.75
N ASP A 193 27.06 9.08 22.51
CA ASP A 193 28.48 9.29 22.20
C ASP A 193 28.63 10.31 21.07
N ARG A 194 29.24 11.46 21.38
CA ARG A 194 29.41 12.56 20.42
C ARG A 194 30.34 12.19 19.26
N THR A 195 31.28 11.26 19.47
CA THR A 195 32.20 10.79 18.43
C THR A 195 31.44 9.94 17.41
N VAL A 196 30.56 9.05 17.89
CA VAL A 196 29.67 8.25 17.05
C VAL A 196 28.68 9.15 16.30
N ASP A 197 28.09 10.12 16.99
CA ASP A 197 27.16 11.09 16.39
C ASP A 197 27.81 11.87 15.23
N ALA A 198 29.02 12.38 15.44
CA ALA A 198 29.78 13.08 14.41
C ALA A 198 30.14 12.16 13.23
N LEU A 199 30.55 10.92 13.52
CA LEU A 199 30.90 9.93 12.51
C LEU A 199 29.70 9.54 11.65
N VAL A 200 28.51 9.39 12.23
CA VAL A 200 27.26 9.13 11.49
C VAL A 200 26.97 10.26 10.50
N LEU A 201 27.04 11.52 10.97
CA LEU A 201 26.79 12.68 10.14
C LEU A 201 27.78 12.78 8.99
N SER A 202 29.09 12.65 9.27
CA SER A 202 30.12 12.74 8.23
C SER A 202 30.08 11.57 7.23
N THR A 203 29.65 10.38 7.67
CA THR A 203 29.58 9.19 6.82
C THR A 203 28.42 9.25 5.83
N LEU A 204 27.27 9.81 6.25
CA LEU A 204 26.08 9.88 5.40
C LEU A 204 26.02 11.15 4.56
N GLN A 205 26.62 12.24 5.00
CA GLN A 205 26.61 13.51 4.27
C GLN A 205 27.34 13.36 2.92
N GLY A 206 26.63 13.59 1.82
CA GLY A 206 27.15 13.49 0.45
C GLY A 206 27.20 12.06 -0.10
N ALA A 207 26.76 11.04 0.66
CA ALA A 207 26.71 9.67 0.17
C ALA A 207 25.73 9.55 -1.01
N ARG A 208 26.10 8.82 -2.07
CA ARG A 208 25.24 8.65 -3.26
C ARG A 208 24.45 7.35 -3.20
N VAL A 209 23.16 7.44 -3.46
CA VAL A 209 22.27 6.27 -3.56
C VAL A 209 22.59 5.44 -4.82
N GLY A 210 23.08 6.10 -5.87
CA GLY A 210 23.47 5.48 -7.15
C GLY A 210 22.40 5.60 -8.25
N GLU A 211 21.20 6.04 -7.89
CA GLU A 211 20.11 6.38 -8.83
C GLU A 211 19.51 7.75 -8.46
N ALA A 212 19.04 8.48 -9.46
CA ALA A 212 18.36 9.76 -9.29
C ALA A 212 17.06 9.60 -8.47
N ALA A 213 16.77 10.56 -7.61
CA ALA A 213 15.58 10.51 -6.76
C ALA A 213 14.30 10.69 -7.61
N PRO A 214 13.30 9.80 -7.50
CA PRO A 214 12.00 10.01 -8.14
C PRO A 214 11.34 11.32 -7.70
N ALA A 215 10.67 12.01 -8.61
CA ALA A 215 10.01 13.29 -8.30
C ALA A 215 8.86 13.13 -7.28
N ALA A 216 8.21 11.96 -7.24
CA ALA A 216 7.10 11.66 -6.34
C ALA A 216 7.54 11.26 -4.91
N LEU A 217 8.83 11.37 -4.61
CA LEU A 217 9.42 10.88 -3.36
C LEU A 217 9.13 11.83 -2.19
N ALA A 218 8.40 11.35 -1.18
CA ALA A 218 8.10 12.13 0.01
C ALA A 218 9.35 12.30 0.91
N GLN A 219 9.73 13.55 1.16
CA GLN A 219 10.85 13.93 2.02
C GLN A 219 10.36 14.81 3.17
N PRO A 220 11.05 14.83 4.32
CA PRO A 220 12.31 14.16 4.64
C PRO A 220 12.16 12.70 5.11
N PHE A 221 13.24 11.94 5.02
CA PHE A 221 13.29 10.56 5.48
C PHE A 221 13.70 10.47 6.93
N THR A 222 12.90 9.80 7.75
CA THR A 222 13.27 9.48 9.12
C THR A 222 13.77 8.05 9.20
N PHE A 223 15.03 7.89 9.62
CA PHE A 223 15.66 6.59 9.84
C PHE A 223 15.88 6.37 11.33
N VAL A 224 15.56 5.17 11.78
CA VAL A 224 15.93 4.69 13.12
C VAL A 224 16.81 3.47 12.96
N VAL A 225 18.06 3.65 13.32
CA VAL A 225 19.03 2.59 13.52
C VAL A 225 18.75 1.97 14.88
N LEU A 226 18.51 0.66 14.91
CA LEU A 226 18.33 -0.09 16.14
C LEU A 226 19.60 -0.88 16.48
N PRO A 227 19.93 -1.01 17.78
CA PRO A 227 21.01 -1.87 18.21
C PRO A 227 20.65 -3.34 17.99
N ARG A 228 21.62 -4.19 17.60
CA ARG A 228 21.38 -5.63 17.47
C ARG A 228 21.48 -6.31 18.83
N ALA A 229 20.44 -7.06 19.21
CA ALA A 229 20.28 -7.65 20.54
C ALA A 229 21.18 -8.87 20.87
N SER A 230 22.32 -9.09 20.21
CA SER A 230 23.08 -10.34 20.42
C SER A 230 24.59 -10.30 20.14
N GLY A 231 25.24 -9.13 20.28
CA GLY A 231 26.71 -9.02 20.12
C GLY A 231 27.23 -9.29 18.71
N ARG A 232 26.33 -9.40 17.72
CA ARG A 232 26.65 -9.43 16.30
C ARG A 232 26.68 -7.98 15.81
N SER A 233 27.78 -7.62 15.13
CA SER A 233 27.89 -6.43 14.28
C SER A 233 26.74 -6.42 13.27
N TRP A 234 26.62 -5.36 12.47
CA TRP A 234 25.48 -5.16 11.58
C TRP A 234 25.24 -6.22 10.47
N ALA A 235 25.84 -7.41 10.58
CA ALA A 235 25.92 -8.42 9.54
C ALA A 235 26.56 -7.82 8.28
N CYS A 236 27.54 -6.94 8.50
CA CYS A 236 28.48 -6.54 7.47
C CYS A 236 29.20 -7.81 7.04
N GLU A 237 28.86 -8.33 5.86
CA GLU A 237 29.66 -9.38 5.24
C GLU A 237 31.09 -8.86 5.15
N THR A 238 32.03 -9.60 5.73
CA THR A 238 33.44 -9.29 5.57
C THR A 238 33.74 -9.47 4.09
N ALA A 239 33.96 -8.37 3.37
CA ALA A 239 34.38 -8.40 1.98
C ALA A 239 35.73 -9.13 1.88
N ASN A 240 35.70 -10.45 1.71
CA ASN A 240 36.81 -11.34 1.37
C ASN A 240 36.23 -12.71 0.98
N ASP A 241 35.97 -12.92 -0.32
CA ASP A 241 36.12 -14.19 -1.07
C ASP A 241 35.54 -14.07 -2.50
N ALA A 242 36.09 -13.16 -3.31
CA ALA A 242 35.75 -13.08 -4.74
C ALA A 242 36.99 -12.94 -5.64
N THR A 243 38.17 -13.44 -5.23
CA THR A 243 39.37 -13.43 -6.10
C THR A 243 40.32 -14.62 -5.89
N THR A 244 39.80 -15.83 -5.68
CA THR A 244 40.65 -17.04 -5.77
C THR A 244 39.95 -18.16 -6.51
N GLY A 245 39.83 -18.00 -7.84
CA GLY A 245 39.23 -19.00 -8.70
C GLY A 245 39.70 -18.83 -10.14
N GLY A 246 40.97 -19.15 -10.41
CA GLY A 246 41.45 -19.27 -11.79
C GLY A 246 42.94 -19.04 -11.96
N ALA A 247 43.74 -20.10 -11.87
CA ALA A 247 44.89 -20.37 -12.75
C ALA A 247 45.71 -21.56 -12.23
N HIS A 248 45.28 -22.79 -12.53
CA HIS A 248 46.20 -23.91 -12.66
C HIS A 248 45.87 -24.70 -13.92
N GLY A 249 46.50 -24.24 -15.01
CA GLY A 249 46.76 -25.04 -16.18
C GLY A 249 48.27 -25.20 -16.33
N ARG A 250 48.75 -26.42 -16.11
CA ARG A 250 49.85 -27.06 -16.85
C ARG A 250 49.90 -28.54 -16.51
#